data_AF-A0A7S3R0T7-F1
#
_entry.id   AF-A0A7S3R0T7-F1
#
_cell.length_a   1.000
_cell.length_b   1.000
_cell.length_c   1.000
_cell.angle_alpha   90.00
_cell.angle_beta   90.00
_cell.angle_gamma   90.00
#
_symmetry.space_group_name_H-M   'P 1'
#
loop_
_entity.id
_entity.type
_entity.pdbx_description
1 polymer ?
#
loop_
_entity_poly.entity_id
_entity_poly.type
_entity_poly.pdbx_seq_one_letter_code
_entity_poly.pdbx_strand_id
1 'polypeptide(L)'
;MPNGQQVFQEPCDTDDCDPKGIKTIRRDASIADNKLLPPRFYDRVGDNILRGLQEGFRDETFNAPPSLPPSASASQVVENLQKLLDIFVSRGFALKAQVMDVSIDSNDTKASFKVKAQGTANLWGVASLSFRRSPVVNDYIAMVLSAYLRQCGRQVTSFDLEYTDTQIEESWAFE
;
A
#
# COMPACT_ATOMS: atom_id res chain seq x y z
N MET A 1 -17.82 12.58 29.36
CA MET A 1 -17.47 12.47 27.93
C MET A 1 -16.43 11.36 27.81
N PRO A 2 -16.53 10.42 26.87
CA PRO A 2 -15.47 9.43 26.68
C PRO A 2 -14.22 10.18 26.20
N ASN A 3 -13.15 10.15 27.01
CA ASN A 3 -11.91 10.84 26.71
C ASN A 3 -11.26 10.22 25.45
N GLY A 4 -11.03 11.02 24.41
CA GLY A 4 -10.12 10.68 23.31
C GLY A 4 -10.66 10.86 21.89
N GLN A 5 -11.96 10.84 21.65
CA GLN A 5 -12.48 10.98 20.28
C GLN A 5 -12.53 12.45 19.84
N GLN A 6 -11.86 12.75 18.73
CA GLN A 6 -12.02 14.03 18.05
C GLN A 6 -13.30 13.99 17.22
N VAL A 7 -14.28 14.80 17.60
CA VAL A 7 -15.54 14.98 16.88
C VAL A 7 -15.54 16.38 16.28
N PHE A 8 -15.62 16.49 14.97
CA PHE A 8 -15.76 17.76 14.27
C PHE A 8 -16.77 17.62 13.14
N GLN A 9 -17.30 18.74 12.70
CA GLN A 9 -18.33 18.85 11.69
C GLN A 9 -17.71 19.38 10.41
N GLU A 10 -17.86 18.66 9.30
CA GLU A 10 -17.44 19.11 7.99
C GLU A 10 -18.67 19.34 7.09
N PRO A 11 -18.67 20.39 6.26
CA PRO A 11 -19.69 20.56 5.23
C PRO A 11 -19.60 19.39 4.25
N CYS A 12 -20.73 18.82 3.85
CA CYS A 12 -20.76 17.78 2.83
C CYS A 12 -21.92 17.98 1.86
N ASP A 13 -21.61 17.75 0.59
CA ASP A 13 -22.51 17.99 -0.55
C ASP A 13 -23.07 16.68 -1.13
N THR A 14 -23.09 15.61 -0.34
CA THR A 14 -23.57 14.28 -0.75
C THR A 14 -24.88 13.92 -0.07
N ASP A 15 -25.71 13.08 -0.70
CA ASP A 15 -27.01 12.64 -0.17
C ASP A 15 -26.96 11.95 1.21
N ASP A 16 -25.77 11.51 1.62
CA ASP A 16 -25.50 10.92 2.95
C ASP A 16 -25.32 11.96 4.08
N CYS A 17 -25.60 13.24 3.84
CA CYS A 17 -25.46 14.31 4.83
C CYS A 17 -26.69 14.49 5.72
N ASP A 18 -26.48 15.07 6.90
CA ASP A 18 -27.59 15.65 7.69
C ASP A 18 -28.33 16.68 6.81
N PRO A 19 -29.66 16.86 6.93
CA PRO A 19 -30.41 17.92 6.21
C PRO A 19 -29.83 19.34 6.32
N LYS A 20 -28.90 19.59 7.26
CA LYS A 20 -28.11 20.84 7.35
C LYS A 20 -26.87 20.90 6.45
N GLY A 21 -26.59 19.88 5.64
CA GLY A 21 -25.38 19.78 4.80
C GLY A 21 -24.10 19.56 5.61
N ILE A 22 -24.22 18.93 6.79
CA ILE A 22 -23.12 18.74 7.73
C ILE A 22 -22.96 17.26 8.04
N LYS A 23 -21.72 16.77 8.00
CA LYS A 23 -21.39 15.41 8.44
C LYS A 23 -20.57 15.47 9.72
N THR A 24 -21.03 14.77 10.76
CA THR A 24 -20.25 14.59 11.98
C THR A 24 -19.21 13.51 11.74
N ILE A 25 -17.93 13.89 11.74
CA ILE A 25 -16.82 12.94 11.59
C ILE A 25 -16.26 12.63 12.97
N ARG A 26 -16.15 11.34 13.27
CA ARG A 26 -15.47 10.82 14.46
C ARG A 26 -14.11 10.27 14.03
N ARG A 27 -13.04 10.95 14.41
CA ARG A 27 -11.66 10.47 14.18
C ARG A 27 -11.17 9.66 15.38
N ASP A 28 -10.38 8.63 15.08
CA ASP A 28 -9.65 7.86 16.08
C ASP A 28 -8.68 8.80 16.84
N ALA A 29 -8.61 8.63 18.16
CA ALA A 29 -7.74 9.43 19.03
C ALA A 29 -6.26 9.33 18.61
N SER A 30 -5.85 8.19 18.08
CA SER A 30 -4.48 7.90 17.67
C SER A 30 -4.01 8.65 16.40
N ILE A 31 -4.94 9.31 15.70
CA ILE A 31 -4.67 10.12 14.50
C ILE A 31 -5.04 11.60 14.69
N ALA A 32 -4.99 12.07 15.95
CA ALA A 32 -5.26 13.45 16.31
C ALA A 32 -4.33 14.47 15.61
N ASP A 33 -3.09 14.06 15.30
CA ASP A 33 -2.17 14.86 14.49
C ASP A 33 -2.41 14.57 12.99
N ASN A 34 -2.77 15.63 12.25
CA ASN A 34 -3.00 15.55 10.80
C ASN A 34 -1.77 15.04 10.03
N LYS A 35 -0.55 15.20 10.56
CA LYS A 35 0.67 14.65 9.94
C LYS A 35 0.68 13.13 9.89
N LEU A 36 -0.10 12.47 10.73
CA LEU A 36 -0.24 11.02 10.75
C LEU A 36 -1.26 10.52 9.72
N LEU A 37 -2.08 11.40 9.12
CA LEU A 37 -3.12 10.98 8.18
C LEU A 37 -2.56 10.34 6.91
N PRO A 38 -1.54 10.91 6.22
CA PRO A 38 -0.99 10.28 5.03
C PRO A 38 -0.43 8.87 5.25
N PRO A 39 0.45 8.60 6.23
CA PRO A 39 0.94 7.24 6.45
C PRO A 39 -0.16 6.29 6.91
N ARG A 40 -1.12 6.75 7.72
CA ARG A 40 -2.27 5.92 8.14
C ARG A 40 -3.22 5.58 7.00
N PHE A 41 -3.40 6.50 6.06
CA PHE A 41 -4.14 6.23 4.84
C PHE A 41 -3.44 5.15 4.03
N TYR A 42 -2.14 5.30 3.80
CA TYR A 42 -1.31 4.36 3.05
C TYR A 42 -1.41 2.93 3.62
N ASP A 43 -1.19 2.82 4.93
CA ASP A 43 -1.32 1.58 5.70
C ASP A 43 -2.71 0.92 5.51
N ARG A 44 -3.77 1.70 5.72
CA ARG A 44 -5.15 1.19 5.70
C ARG A 44 -5.58 0.77 4.31
N VAL A 45 -5.17 1.49 3.27
CA VAL A 45 -5.44 1.12 1.89
C VAL A 45 -4.70 -0.17 1.53
N GLY A 46 -3.41 -0.26 1.85
CA GLY A 46 -2.61 -1.47 1.64
C GLY A 46 -3.22 -2.70 2.32
N ASP A 47 -3.59 -2.57 3.60
CA ASP A 47 -4.21 -3.67 4.36
C ASP A 47 -5.55 -4.10 3.76
N ASN A 48 -6.39 -3.14 3.35
CA ASN A 48 -7.69 -3.45 2.76
C ASN A 48 -7.54 -4.18 1.42
N ILE A 49 -6.62 -3.73 0.56
CA ILE A 49 -6.39 -4.37 -0.73
C ILE A 49 -5.78 -5.76 -0.50
N LEU A 50 -4.72 -5.88 0.30
CA LEU A 50 -4.09 -7.16 0.58
C LEU A 50 -5.08 -8.18 1.15
N ARG A 51 -5.93 -7.76 2.10
CA ARG A 51 -7.00 -8.61 2.62
C ARG A 51 -7.96 -9.05 1.52
N GLY A 52 -8.40 -8.15 0.64
CA GLY A 52 -9.24 -8.52 -0.51
C GLY A 52 -8.54 -9.47 -1.48
N LEU A 53 -7.22 -9.37 -1.64
CA LEU A 53 -6.44 -10.30 -2.47
C LEU A 53 -6.32 -11.70 -1.83
N GLN A 54 -6.22 -11.78 -0.49
CA GLN A 54 -6.07 -13.02 0.26
C GLN A 54 -7.42 -13.72 0.54
N GLU A 55 -8.41 -12.96 0.98
CA GLU A 55 -9.73 -13.46 1.39
C GLU A 55 -10.76 -13.43 0.26
N GLY A 56 -10.48 -12.69 -0.82
CA GLY A 56 -11.42 -12.43 -1.91
C GLY A 56 -12.18 -11.12 -1.74
N PHE A 57 -12.79 -10.67 -2.84
CA PHE A 57 -13.65 -9.50 -2.88
C PHE A 57 -14.98 -9.86 -3.54
N ARG A 58 -16.06 -9.79 -2.76
CA ARG A 58 -17.41 -10.21 -3.19
C ARG A 58 -17.38 -11.67 -3.66
N ASP A 59 -17.55 -11.91 -4.96
CA ASP A 59 -17.61 -13.23 -5.58
C ASP A 59 -16.31 -13.60 -6.32
N GLU A 60 -15.23 -12.81 -6.15
CA GLU A 60 -13.96 -13.02 -6.82
C GLU A 60 -12.82 -13.34 -5.84
N THR A 61 -12.07 -14.39 -6.14
CA THR A 61 -10.87 -14.78 -5.39
C THR A 61 -9.61 -14.53 -6.22
N PHE A 62 -8.59 -13.96 -5.59
CA PHE A 62 -7.33 -13.62 -6.27
C PHE A 62 -6.19 -14.60 -5.94
N ASN A 63 -6.38 -15.50 -4.97
CA ASN A 63 -5.41 -16.50 -4.54
C ASN A 63 -4.03 -15.91 -4.18
N ALA A 64 -4.01 -14.74 -3.54
CA ALA A 64 -2.76 -14.17 -3.04
C ALA A 64 -2.13 -15.08 -1.98
N PRO A 65 -0.79 -15.13 -1.91
CA PRO A 65 -0.12 -15.90 -0.88
C PRO A 65 -0.51 -15.37 0.52
N PRO A 66 -0.67 -16.26 1.50
CA PRO A 66 -0.84 -15.83 2.88
C PRO A 66 0.43 -15.14 3.36
N SER A 67 0.26 -14.23 4.31
CA SER A 67 1.38 -13.57 4.99
C SER A 67 2.21 -14.60 5.75
N LEU A 68 3.53 -14.52 5.63
CA LEU A 68 4.46 -15.44 6.26
C LEU A 68 4.71 -15.05 7.73
N PRO A 69 5.10 -16.00 8.60
CA PRO A 69 5.51 -15.65 9.96
C PRO A 69 6.80 -14.81 9.96
N PRO A 70 7.07 -14.00 11.01
CA PRO A 70 8.29 -13.18 11.10
C PRO A 70 9.61 -13.94 11.03
N SER A 71 9.58 -15.24 11.33
CA SER A 71 10.73 -16.14 11.22
C SER A 71 10.98 -16.69 9.81
N ALA A 72 10.09 -16.43 8.85
CA ALA A 72 10.25 -16.89 7.48
C ALA A 72 11.45 -16.20 6.82
N SER A 73 12.07 -16.86 5.85
CA SER A 73 13.30 -16.35 5.25
C SER A 73 13.03 -15.16 4.31
N ALA A 74 13.97 -14.22 4.20
CA ALA A 74 13.80 -13.04 3.35
C ALA A 74 13.60 -13.43 1.88
N SER A 75 14.24 -14.51 1.44
CA SER A 75 14.04 -15.12 0.11
C SER A 75 12.57 -15.52 -0.12
N GLN A 76 11.93 -16.17 0.85
CA GLN A 76 10.52 -16.57 0.76
C GLN A 76 9.58 -15.36 0.73
N VAL A 77 9.91 -14.33 1.50
CA VAL A 77 9.16 -13.06 1.51
C VAL A 77 9.20 -12.43 0.11
N VAL A 78 10.38 -12.32 -0.48
CA VAL A 78 10.57 -11.75 -1.83
C VAL A 78 9.85 -12.57 -2.91
N GLU A 79 9.86 -13.90 -2.81
CA GLU A 79 9.11 -14.77 -3.73
C GLU A 79 7.60 -14.48 -3.68
N ASN A 80 7.05 -14.30 -2.48
CA ASN A 80 5.63 -13.97 -2.33
C ASN A 80 5.29 -12.55 -2.79
N LEU A 81 6.22 -11.59 -2.70
CA LEU A 81 6.04 -10.26 -3.31
C LEU A 81 5.87 -10.38 -4.83
N GLN A 82 6.67 -11.22 -5.50
CA GLN A 82 6.50 -11.46 -6.94
C GLN A 82 5.12 -12.06 -7.25
N LYS A 83 4.65 -13.03 -6.47
CA LYS A 83 3.31 -13.62 -6.65
C LYS A 83 2.19 -12.57 -6.51
N LEU A 84 2.34 -11.59 -5.61
CA LEU A 84 1.41 -10.47 -5.51
C LEU A 84 1.44 -9.61 -6.79
N LEU A 85 2.62 -9.31 -7.32
CA LEU A 85 2.76 -8.57 -8.59
C LEU A 85 2.13 -9.31 -9.76
N ASP A 86 2.28 -10.63 -9.83
CA ASP A 86 1.67 -11.46 -10.87
C ASP A 86 0.14 -11.38 -10.86
N ILE A 87 -0.48 -11.17 -9.69
CA ILE A 87 -1.92 -10.91 -9.58
C ILE A 87 -2.29 -9.57 -10.22
N PHE A 88 -1.52 -8.51 -9.96
CA PHE A 88 -1.76 -7.22 -10.60
C PHE A 88 -1.66 -7.31 -12.13
N VAL A 89 -0.69 -8.07 -12.65
CA VAL A 89 -0.53 -8.29 -14.09
C VAL A 89 -1.67 -9.13 -14.66
N SER A 90 -1.99 -10.27 -14.06
CA SER A 90 -3.04 -11.17 -14.55
C SER A 90 -4.44 -10.55 -14.56
N ARG A 91 -4.68 -9.56 -13.68
CA ARG A 91 -5.93 -8.80 -13.62
C ARG A 91 -5.91 -7.49 -14.42
N GLY A 92 -4.81 -7.19 -15.13
CA GLY A 92 -4.71 -6.03 -16.02
C GLY A 92 -4.49 -4.69 -15.31
N PHE A 93 -4.08 -4.70 -14.05
CA PHE A 93 -3.70 -3.48 -13.31
C PHE A 93 -2.29 -3.00 -13.68
N ALA A 94 -1.48 -3.86 -14.28
CA ALA A 94 -0.20 -3.54 -14.91
C ALA A 94 -0.01 -4.41 -16.16
N LEU A 95 0.74 -3.93 -17.13
CA LEU A 95 1.13 -4.74 -18.31
C LEU A 95 2.25 -5.73 -17.95
N LYS A 96 3.16 -5.31 -17.08
CA LYS A 96 4.26 -6.14 -16.57
C LYS A 96 4.67 -5.63 -15.19
N ALA A 97 4.94 -6.52 -14.25
CA ALA A 97 5.48 -6.17 -12.96
C ALA A 97 6.46 -7.26 -12.49
N GLN A 98 7.64 -6.86 -12.03
CA GLN A 98 8.68 -7.80 -11.61
C GLN A 98 9.53 -7.26 -10.47
N VAL A 99 9.93 -8.15 -9.58
CA VAL A 99 10.99 -7.92 -8.60
C VAL A 99 12.35 -8.14 -9.29
N MET A 100 13.28 -7.22 -9.07
CA MET A 100 14.62 -7.16 -9.66
C MET A 100 15.67 -6.84 -8.60
N ASP A 101 16.95 -6.97 -8.96
CA ASP A 101 18.10 -6.51 -8.16
C ASP A 101 18.05 -6.97 -6.70
N VAL A 102 17.62 -8.23 -6.50
CA VAL A 102 17.43 -8.81 -5.17
C VAL A 102 18.80 -9.09 -4.55
N SER A 103 19.08 -8.43 -3.43
CA SER A 103 20.26 -8.62 -2.60
C SER A 103 19.80 -9.04 -1.20
N ILE A 104 20.22 -10.22 -0.77
CA ILE A 104 19.82 -10.81 0.50
C ILE A 104 21.07 -10.95 1.38
N ASP A 105 20.95 -10.59 2.65
CA ASP A 105 22.05 -10.79 3.60
C ASP A 105 22.36 -12.28 3.80
N SER A 106 23.60 -12.58 4.17
CA SER A 106 24.09 -13.91 4.54
C SER A 106 23.19 -14.69 5.52
N ASN A 107 22.47 -13.98 6.40
CA ASN A 107 21.57 -14.58 7.38
C ASN A 107 20.12 -14.77 6.87
N ASP A 108 19.81 -14.41 5.62
CA ASP A 108 18.48 -14.48 4.99
C ASP A 108 17.37 -13.81 5.83
N THR A 109 17.74 -12.73 6.53
CA THR A 109 16.83 -11.93 7.37
C THR A 109 16.54 -10.57 6.74
N LYS A 110 17.50 -9.99 6.04
CA LYS A 110 17.40 -8.68 5.40
C LYS A 110 17.45 -8.82 3.90
N ALA A 111 16.70 -8.00 3.18
CA ALA A 111 16.78 -7.93 1.74
C ALA A 111 16.60 -6.50 1.23
N SER A 112 17.27 -6.20 0.12
CA SER A 112 16.96 -5.07 -0.74
C SER A 112 16.61 -5.58 -2.13
N PHE A 113 15.67 -4.91 -2.79
CA PHE A 113 15.19 -5.27 -4.12
C PHE A 113 14.58 -4.06 -4.81
N LYS A 114 14.37 -4.17 -6.11
CA LYS A 114 13.60 -3.21 -6.89
C LYS A 114 12.33 -3.84 -7.42
N VAL A 115 11.27 -3.06 -7.51
CA VAL A 115 10.05 -3.44 -8.23
C VAL A 115 9.94 -2.55 -9.44
N LYS A 116 9.74 -3.18 -10.61
CA LYS A 116 9.53 -2.47 -11.86
C LYS A 116 8.17 -2.84 -12.41
N ALA A 117 7.26 -1.87 -12.44
CA ALA A 117 5.89 -2.03 -12.92
C ALA A 117 5.65 -1.14 -14.15
N GLN A 118 5.37 -1.76 -15.30
CA GLN A 118 5.17 -1.09 -16.58
C GLN A 118 3.68 -1.03 -16.94
N GLY A 119 3.25 0.12 -17.45
CA GLY A 119 1.88 0.36 -17.87
C GLY A 119 0.88 0.14 -16.73
N THR A 120 1.19 0.63 -15.53
CA THR A 120 0.27 0.53 -14.39
C THR A 120 -0.94 1.43 -14.61
N ALA A 121 -2.13 0.99 -14.20
CA ALA A 121 -3.38 1.73 -14.39
C ALA A 121 -3.37 3.11 -13.70
N ASN A 122 -2.56 3.28 -12.67
CA ASN A 122 -2.41 4.50 -11.88
C ASN A 122 -1.22 5.38 -12.29
N LEU A 123 -0.44 5.02 -13.32
CA LEU A 123 0.84 5.68 -13.67
C LEU A 123 0.74 7.21 -13.74
N TRP A 124 -0.22 7.74 -14.50
CA TRP A 124 -0.39 9.19 -14.64
C TRP A 124 -0.90 9.87 -13.36
N GLY A 125 -1.68 9.15 -12.55
CA GLY A 125 -2.09 9.64 -11.23
C GLY A 125 -0.89 9.78 -10.30
N VAL A 126 -0.03 8.76 -10.27
CA VAL A 126 1.21 8.76 -9.49
C VAL A 126 2.11 9.92 -9.93
N ALA A 127 2.38 10.04 -11.23
CA ALA A 127 3.19 11.12 -11.78
C ALA A 127 2.62 12.52 -11.47
N SER A 128 1.30 12.71 -11.61
CA SER A 128 0.66 14.00 -11.36
C SER A 128 0.71 14.39 -9.88
N LEU A 129 0.45 13.45 -8.97
CA LEU A 129 0.46 13.70 -7.53
C LEU A 129 1.89 13.93 -7.02
N SER A 130 2.86 13.16 -7.51
CA SER A 130 4.28 13.34 -7.19
C SER A 130 4.78 14.70 -7.66
N PHE A 131 4.45 15.13 -8.88
CA PHE A 131 4.81 16.47 -9.37
C PHE A 131 4.23 17.59 -8.49
N ARG A 132 3.02 17.41 -7.98
CA ARG A 132 2.36 18.35 -7.04
C ARG A 132 2.90 18.27 -5.61
N ARG A 133 3.86 17.38 -5.33
CA ARG A 133 4.35 17.07 -3.99
C ARG A 133 3.21 16.74 -3.02
N SER A 134 2.21 16.01 -3.54
CA SER A 134 1.09 15.56 -2.73
C SER A 134 1.60 14.67 -1.59
N PRO A 135 1.11 14.83 -0.35
CA PRO A 135 1.47 13.96 0.75
C PRO A 135 0.94 12.53 0.57
N VAL A 136 -0.03 12.34 -0.33
CA VAL A 136 -0.59 11.04 -0.69
C VAL A 136 -0.40 10.84 -2.19
N VAL A 137 0.26 9.74 -2.54
CA VAL A 137 0.41 9.25 -3.91
C VAL A 137 -0.39 7.96 -4.03
N ASN A 138 -1.10 7.78 -5.14
CA ASN A 138 -2.00 6.64 -5.35
C ASN A 138 -1.27 5.41 -5.88
N ASP A 139 -0.11 5.07 -5.32
CA ASP A 139 0.63 3.87 -5.69
C ASP A 139 0.11 2.64 -4.94
N TYR A 140 -0.88 1.96 -5.54
CA TYR A 140 -1.53 0.81 -4.92
C TYR A 140 -0.65 -0.43 -4.85
N ILE A 141 0.34 -0.58 -5.75
CA ILE A 141 1.27 -1.70 -5.70
C ILE A 141 2.14 -1.55 -4.47
N ALA A 142 2.81 -0.41 -4.34
CA ALA A 142 3.65 -0.12 -3.19
C ALA A 142 2.88 -0.18 -1.84
N MET A 143 1.61 0.24 -1.82
CA MET A 143 0.75 0.10 -0.63
C MET A 143 0.54 -1.36 -0.23
N VAL A 144 0.25 -2.23 -1.20
CA VAL A 144 0.05 -3.67 -0.94
C VAL A 144 1.33 -4.37 -0.52
N LEU A 145 2.46 -4.07 -1.18
CA LEU A 145 3.74 -4.67 -0.82
C LEU A 145 4.18 -4.26 0.60
N SER A 146 4.02 -2.99 0.94
CA SER A 146 4.27 -2.50 2.30
C SER A 146 3.38 -3.19 3.35
N ALA A 147 2.09 -3.34 3.06
CA ALA A 147 1.16 -4.07 3.94
C ALA A 147 1.59 -5.54 4.11
N TYR A 148 2.00 -6.21 3.04
CA TYR A 148 2.45 -7.60 3.10
C TYR A 148 3.73 -7.75 3.93
N LEU A 149 4.73 -6.90 3.70
CA LEU A 149 5.97 -6.88 4.49
C LEU A 149 5.68 -6.68 5.98
N ARG A 150 4.83 -5.72 6.31
CA ARG A 150 4.43 -5.43 7.69
C ARG A 150 3.66 -6.59 8.33
N GLN A 151 2.77 -7.26 7.61
CA GLN A 151 2.09 -8.47 8.11
C GLN A 151 3.05 -9.65 8.31
N CYS A 152 4.12 -9.71 7.51
CA CYS A 152 5.23 -10.64 7.72
C CYS A 152 6.16 -10.23 8.86
N GLY A 153 5.87 -9.15 9.59
CA GLY A 153 6.73 -8.62 10.65
C GLY A 153 8.04 -8.02 10.17
N ARG A 154 8.16 -7.69 8.88
CA ARG A 154 9.34 -7.04 8.29
C ARG A 154 9.24 -5.53 8.40
N GLN A 155 10.31 -4.90 8.86
CA GLN A 155 10.40 -3.46 8.95
C GLN A 155 11.06 -2.90 7.69
N VAL A 156 10.32 -2.09 6.93
CA VAL A 156 10.88 -1.37 5.79
C VAL A 156 11.85 -0.30 6.30
N THR A 157 13.11 -0.39 5.89
CA THR A 157 14.19 0.52 6.28
C THR A 157 14.43 1.61 5.25
N SER A 158 14.15 1.33 3.98
CA SER A 158 14.20 2.32 2.89
C SER A 158 13.12 2.04 1.85
N PHE A 159 12.52 3.12 1.37
CA PHE A 159 11.61 3.11 0.23
C PHE A 159 11.87 4.36 -0.61
N ASP A 160 12.06 4.17 -1.91
CA ASP A 160 12.16 5.25 -2.89
C ASP A 160 11.31 4.92 -4.12
N LEU A 161 10.69 5.96 -4.70
CA LEU A 161 9.73 5.84 -5.79
C LEU A 161 10.14 6.76 -6.94
N GLU A 162 10.47 6.14 -8.06
CA GLU A 162 10.74 6.81 -9.33
C GLU A 162 9.68 6.44 -10.36
N TYR A 163 9.46 7.31 -11.34
CA TYR A 163 8.54 7.06 -12.43
C TYR A 163 9.06 7.63 -13.73
N THR A 164 8.65 7.01 -14.83
CA THR A 164 8.83 7.52 -16.19
C THR A 164 7.49 7.57 -16.91
N ASP A 165 7.49 7.95 -18.17
CA ASP A 165 6.27 8.01 -19.00
C ASP A 165 5.56 6.66 -19.14
N THR A 166 6.24 5.54 -18.86
CA THR A 166 5.72 4.18 -19.11
C THR A 166 5.82 3.23 -17.91
N GLN A 167 6.49 3.62 -16.84
CA GLN A 167 6.77 2.70 -15.73
C GLN A 167 6.89 3.41 -14.38
N ILE A 168 6.64 2.64 -13.33
CA ILE A 168 6.98 2.95 -11.93
C ILE A 168 8.14 2.05 -11.54
N GLU A 169 9.16 2.61 -10.89
CA GLU A 169 10.26 1.88 -10.28
C GLU A 169 10.30 2.19 -8.79
N GLU A 170 10.26 1.14 -7.97
CA GLU A 170 10.27 1.22 -6.52
C GLU A 170 11.54 0.56 -6.00
N SER A 171 12.31 1.23 -5.15
CA SER A 171 13.48 0.66 -4.49
C SER A 171 13.19 0.40 -3.02
N TRP A 172 13.39 -0.84 -2.57
CA TRP A 172 13.01 -1.30 -1.25
C TRP A 172 14.21 -1.88 -0.49
N ALA A 173 14.21 -1.70 0.83
CA ALA A 173 14.98 -2.51 1.76
C ALA A 173 14.18 -2.78 3.03
N PHE A 174 14.34 -3.98 3.60
CA PHE A 174 13.73 -4.35 4.88
C PHE A 174 14.67 -5.20 5.73
N GLU A 175 14.37 -5.27 7.03
CA GLU A 175 14.95 -6.20 8.00
C GLU A 175 13.88 -6.91 8.84
#